data_AF-A0A9K3D8L7-F1
#
_entry.id   AF-A0A9K3D8L7-F1
#
_cell.length_a   1.000
_cell.length_b   1.000
_cell.length_c   1.000
_cell.angle_alpha   90.00
_cell.angle_beta   90.00
_cell.angle_gamma   90.00
#
_symmetry.space_group_name_H-M   'P 1'
#
loop_
_entity.id
_entity.type
_entity.pdbx_description
1 polymer ?
#
loop_
_entity_poly.entity_id
_entity_poly.type
_entity_poly.pdbx_seq_one_letter_code
_entity_poly.pdbx_strand_id
1 'polypeptide(L)'
;AAFMTREHKRGPDERPGENAYAKALYGTVMPGENAYAKALDKAVLGTTAAPKVLALSGKAPPAADGWQNSVNVLYSSSAAIQSSSVSLRRIAKEPTQCLDAPGLMEDFYTNNMDWSHNGVIAIALADTVFLWNANTGNSTELFKLGEDSVVHSVRWE
;
A
#
# COMPACT_ATOMS: atom_id res chain seq x y z
N ALA A 1 8.14 -61.74 -32.91
CA ALA A 1 6.78 -61.73 -33.46
C ALA A 1 6.23 -60.32 -33.34
N ALA A 2 5.96 -59.70 -34.50
CA ALA A 2 5.48 -58.33 -34.64
C ALA A 2 3.95 -58.29 -34.66
N PHE A 3 3.32 -57.34 -33.98
CA PHE A 3 1.94 -56.87 -34.20
C PHE A 3 1.87 -55.40 -33.74
N MET A 4 2.11 -54.44 -34.63
CA MET A 4 1.14 -53.70 -35.46
C MET A 4 0.17 -52.82 -34.67
N THR A 5 0.49 -51.52 -34.74
CA THR A 5 -0.35 -50.35 -34.51
C THR A 5 -1.63 -50.39 -35.36
N ARG A 6 -2.75 -49.94 -34.80
CA ARG A 6 -3.92 -49.54 -35.60
C ARG A 6 -4.54 -48.28 -34.99
N GLU A 7 -4.11 -47.14 -35.53
CA GLU A 7 -4.77 -45.86 -35.29
C GLU A 7 -6.20 -45.89 -35.86
N HIS A 8 -7.14 -45.34 -35.10
CA HIS A 8 -8.51 -45.12 -35.55
C HIS A 8 -8.67 -43.65 -35.94
N LYS A 9 -8.62 -43.37 -37.25
CA LYS A 9 -9.00 -42.08 -37.82
C LYS A 9 -10.48 -41.80 -37.54
N ARG A 10 -10.79 -40.74 -36.80
CA ARG A 10 -12.12 -40.12 -36.77
C ARG A 10 -12.14 -38.94 -37.76
N GLY A 11 -13.08 -38.97 -38.70
CA GLY A 11 -13.30 -37.89 -39.68
C GLY A 11 -13.93 -36.64 -39.03
N PRO A 12 -14.06 -35.53 -39.79
CA PRO A 12 -14.56 -34.26 -39.27
C PRO A 12 -16.09 -34.30 -39.11
N ASP A 13 -16.58 -34.22 -37.87
CA ASP A 13 -17.99 -33.99 -37.58
C ASP A 13 -18.30 -32.49 -37.77
N GLU A 14 -18.89 -32.13 -38.90
CA GLU A 14 -19.54 -30.84 -39.12
C GLU A 14 -20.79 -30.74 -38.23
N ARG A 15 -20.69 -30.01 -37.12
CA ARG A 15 -21.87 -29.58 -36.33
C ARG A 15 -22.19 -28.12 -36.65
N PRO A 16 -23.44 -27.79 -36.99
CA PRO A 16 -23.81 -26.44 -37.38
C PRO A 16 -23.77 -25.46 -36.20
N GLY A 17 -22.81 -24.54 -36.27
CA GLY A 17 -22.87 -23.14 -35.80
C GLY A 17 -23.55 -22.84 -34.47
N GLU A 18 -22.82 -22.99 -33.37
CA GLU A 18 -23.23 -22.59 -32.01
C GLU A 18 -23.38 -21.05 -31.81
N ASN A 19 -23.22 -20.25 -32.87
CA ASN A 19 -23.29 -18.79 -32.80
C ASN A 19 -24.46 -18.17 -33.60
N ALA A 20 -25.44 -18.96 -34.03
CA ALA A 20 -26.63 -18.44 -34.73
C ALA A 20 -27.61 -17.74 -33.79
N TYR A 21 -27.78 -18.23 -32.56
CA TYR A 21 -28.75 -17.70 -31.60
C TYR A 21 -28.30 -16.39 -30.95
N ALA A 22 -26.99 -16.23 -30.69
CA ALA A 22 -26.43 -14.96 -30.19
C ALA A 22 -26.52 -13.82 -31.22
N LYS A 23 -26.50 -14.16 -32.51
CA LYS A 23 -26.60 -13.19 -33.62
C LYS A 23 -28.03 -12.66 -33.82
N ALA A 24 -29.05 -13.41 -33.39
CA ALA A 24 -30.46 -13.03 -33.50
C ALA A 24 -30.95 -12.15 -32.33
N LEU A 25 -30.40 -12.35 -31.12
CA LEU A 25 -30.85 -11.62 -29.92
C LEU A 25 -30.13 -10.29 -29.68
N TYR A 26 -28.94 -10.10 -30.25
CA TYR A 26 -28.20 -8.83 -30.22
C TYR A 26 -28.02 -8.21 -31.62
N GLY A 27 -28.87 -8.61 -32.56
CA GLY A 27 -28.75 -8.28 -33.98
C GLY A 27 -29.71 -7.20 -34.44
N THR A 28 -29.65 -5.99 -33.86
CA THR A 28 -30.01 -4.75 -34.59
C THR A 28 -29.26 -3.61 -33.93
N VAL A 29 -28.03 -3.35 -34.39
CA VAL A 29 -27.41 -2.05 -34.19
C VAL A 29 -28.35 -1.03 -34.80
N MET A 30 -28.91 -0.15 -33.98
CA MET A 30 -29.74 0.95 -34.45
C MET A 30 -28.91 1.78 -35.44
N PRO A 31 -29.46 2.21 -36.58
CA PRO A 31 -28.71 3.02 -37.56
C PRO A 31 -28.09 4.30 -36.97
N GLY A 32 -28.60 4.75 -35.81
CA GLY A 32 -28.17 5.95 -35.10
C GLY A 32 -27.06 5.75 -34.06
N GLU A 33 -26.84 4.55 -33.52
CA GLU A 33 -25.94 4.36 -32.37
C GLU A 33 -24.46 4.51 -32.78
N ASN A 34 -24.12 3.96 -33.95
CA ASN A 34 -22.83 4.19 -34.60
C ASN A 34 -22.72 5.58 -35.25
N ALA A 35 -23.84 6.25 -35.52
CA ALA A 35 -23.84 7.59 -36.13
C ALA A 35 -23.61 8.68 -35.08
N TYR A 36 -24.17 8.54 -33.89
CA TYR A 36 -23.97 9.46 -32.78
C TYR A 36 -22.53 9.41 -32.26
N ALA A 37 -21.99 8.20 -32.07
CA ALA A 37 -20.58 8.02 -31.73
C ALA A 37 -19.65 8.64 -32.79
N LYS A 38 -19.94 8.45 -34.08
CA LYS A 38 -19.18 9.08 -35.18
C LYS A 38 -19.36 10.60 -35.26
N ALA A 39 -20.54 11.12 -34.89
CA ALA A 39 -20.80 12.56 -34.86
C ALA A 39 -20.05 13.24 -33.71
N LEU A 40 -19.97 12.60 -32.54
CA LEU A 40 -19.14 13.06 -31.43
C LEU A 40 -17.65 13.03 -31.79
N ASP A 41 -17.17 11.95 -32.40
CA ASP A 41 -15.79 11.82 -32.86
C ASP A 41 -15.41 12.94 -33.86
N LYS A 42 -16.29 13.21 -34.84
CA LYS A 42 -16.12 14.30 -35.80
C LYS A 42 -16.16 15.69 -35.15
N ALA A 43 -17.01 15.90 -34.15
CA ALA A 43 -17.14 17.19 -33.47
C ALA A 43 -15.95 17.49 -32.56
N VAL A 44 -15.34 16.47 -31.94
CA VAL A 44 -14.22 16.61 -31.01
C VAL A 44 -12.87 16.65 -31.75
N LEU A 45 -12.67 15.82 -32.78
CA LEU A 45 -11.38 15.66 -33.46
C LEU A 45 -11.33 16.29 -34.87
N GLY A 46 -12.45 16.78 -35.39
CA GLY A 46 -12.52 17.46 -36.70
C GLY A 46 -12.31 16.55 -37.91
N THR A 47 -12.04 15.26 -37.73
CA THR A 47 -11.78 14.28 -38.82
C THR A 47 -12.49 12.96 -38.54
N THR A 48 -12.86 12.22 -39.59
CA THR A 48 -13.48 10.87 -39.51
C THR A 48 -12.47 9.73 -39.61
N ALA A 49 -11.18 10.02 -39.46
CA ALA A 49 -10.14 8.99 -39.49
C ALA A 49 -10.02 8.35 -38.10
N ALA A 50 -9.83 7.03 -38.05
CA ALA A 50 -9.61 6.32 -36.79
C ALA A 50 -8.54 7.04 -35.94
N PRO A 51 -8.77 7.22 -34.63
CA PRO A 51 -7.88 8.01 -33.79
C PRO A 51 -6.47 7.42 -33.84
N LYS A 52 -5.53 8.17 -34.43
CA LYS A 52 -4.14 7.76 -34.51
C LYS A 52 -3.46 8.19 -33.23
N VAL A 53 -3.22 7.23 -32.34
CA VAL A 53 -2.48 7.46 -31.09
C VAL A 53 -1.07 7.92 -31.46
N LEU A 54 -0.78 9.19 -31.20
CA LEU A 54 0.56 9.75 -31.36
C LEU A 54 1.33 9.52 -30.06
N ALA A 55 2.36 8.69 -30.11
CA ALA A 55 3.32 8.56 -29.02
C ALA A 55 4.43 9.60 -29.22
N LEU A 56 4.80 10.32 -28.16
CA LEU A 56 5.98 11.18 -28.18
C LEU A 56 7.21 10.29 -28.40
N SER A 57 7.88 10.47 -29.54
CA SER A 57 9.13 9.77 -29.84
C SER A 57 10.26 10.37 -28.99
N GLY A 58 10.46 9.83 -27.79
CA GLY A 58 11.54 10.18 -26.89
C GLY A 58 11.28 9.56 -25.53
N LYS A 59 12.27 8.83 -24.97
CA LYS A 59 12.14 8.37 -23.58
C LYS A 59 12.10 9.60 -22.68
N ALA A 60 11.17 9.62 -21.73
CA ALA A 60 11.11 10.66 -20.71
C ALA A 60 12.50 10.80 -20.04
N PRO A 61 12.97 12.02 -19.75
CA PRO A 61 14.21 12.22 -19.02
C PRO A 61 14.20 11.36 -17.74
N PRO A 62 15.31 10.69 -17.41
CA PRO A 62 15.39 9.97 -16.14
C PRO A 62 15.10 10.94 -15.00
N ALA A 63 14.29 10.50 -14.03
CA ALA A 63 14.08 11.26 -12.81
C ALA A 63 15.44 11.59 -12.18
N ALA A 64 15.57 12.78 -11.59
CA ALA A 64 16.79 13.20 -10.92
C ALA A 64 17.25 12.14 -9.91
N ASP A 65 18.57 11.95 -9.79
CA ASP A 65 19.14 10.97 -8.86
C ASP A 65 18.59 11.21 -7.44
N GLY A 66 17.99 10.17 -6.87
CA GLY A 66 17.32 10.19 -5.57
C GLY A 66 15.79 10.09 -5.59
N TRP A 67 15.15 10.27 -6.75
CA TRP A 67 13.67 10.22 -6.89
C TRP A 67 13.16 8.86 -7.41
N GLN A 68 14.04 7.91 -7.66
CA GLN A 68 13.69 6.54 -8.06
C GLN A 68 13.52 5.66 -6.83
N ASN A 69 12.46 5.88 -6.05
CA ASN A 69 12.02 4.94 -5.03
C ASN A 69 10.49 4.98 -4.94
N SER A 70 9.82 3.90 -5.35
CA SER A 70 8.37 3.72 -5.14
C SER A 70 8.05 3.10 -3.77
N VAL A 71 9.07 2.83 -2.96
CA VAL A 71 8.95 2.31 -1.60
C VAL A 71 9.99 2.99 -0.69
N ASN A 72 9.49 3.78 0.27
CA ASN A 72 10.28 4.52 1.26
C ASN A 72 10.93 3.62 2.33
N VAL A 73 11.37 2.40 2.01
CA VAL A 73 11.69 1.41 3.06
C VAL A 73 13.08 0.78 2.95
N LEU A 74 13.78 0.85 1.81
CA LEU A 74 15.07 0.15 1.70
C LEU A 74 16.30 1.07 1.75
N TYR A 75 16.20 2.34 1.35
CA TYR A 75 17.38 3.23 1.27
C TYR A 75 17.74 3.99 2.57
N SER A 76 16.84 4.05 3.56
CA SER A 76 17.13 4.68 4.86
C SER A 76 17.81 3.73 5.84
N SER A 77 17.63 2.41 5.68
CA SER A 77 18.24 1.40 6.55
C SER A 77 19.77 1.33 6.43
N SER A 78 20.30 1.63 5.24
CA SER A 78 21.72 1.63 4.93
C SER A 78 22.26 3.01 4.62
N ALA A 79 21.49 4.08 4.89
CA ALA A 79 22.05 5.42 4.95
C ALA A 79 23.02 5.43 6.14
N ALA A 80 24.27 5.03 5.87
CA ALA A 80 25.38 5.28 6.77
C ALA A 80 25.24 6.74 7.18
N ILE A 81 24.90 6.95 8.46
CA ILE A 81 24.69 8.27 9.07
C ILE A 81 25.80 9.15 8.51
N GLN A 82 25.43 10.10 7.63
CA GLN A 82 26.39 10.84 6.84
C GLN A 82 27.37 11.51 7.82
N SER A 83 28.57 10.93 7.93
CA SER A 83 29.59 11.34 8.88
C SER A 83 30.36 12.53 8.29
N SER A 84 29.67 13.61 7.97
CA SER A 84 30.30 14.85 7.49
C SER A 84 30.42 15.93 8.57
N SER A 85 30.00 15.64 9.81
CA SER A 85 30.28 16.47 10.96
C SER A 85 30.99 15.64 12.02
N VAL A 86 32.21 16.03 12.38
CA VAL A 86 32.87 15.54 13.59
C VAL A 86 31.99 15.98 14.76
N SER A 87 31.09 15.09 15.21
CA SER A 87 30.26 15.35 16.37
C SER A 87 31.19 15.57 17.57
N LEU A 88 31.29 16.82 18.04
CA LEU A 88 32.09 17.17 19.22
C LEU A 88 31.59 16.46 20.49
N ARG A 89 30.35 15.95 20.47
CA ARG A 89 29.74 15.18 21.55
C ARG A 89 29.66 13.70 21.17
N ARG A 90 30.13 12.83 22.06
CA ARG A 90 29.89 11.38 21.97
C ARG A 90 28.45 11.08 22.41
N ILE A 91 27.63 10.56 21.50
CA ILE A 91 26.30 10.04 21.80
C ILE A 91 26.39 8.51 21.81
N ALA A 92 25.81 7.87 22.82
CA ALA A 92 25.73 6.41 22.87
C ALA A 92 24.87 5.91 21.70
N LYS A 93 25.34 4.87 21.02
CA LYS A 93 24.59 4.25 19.91
C LYS A 93 23.51 3.29 20.40
N GLU A 94 23.62 2.86 21.65
CA GLU A 94 22.73 1.91 22.28
C GLU A 94 21.86 2.63 23.31
N PRO A 95 20.59 2.20 23.49
CA PRO A 95 19.73 2.73 24.52
C PRO A 95 20.28 2.39 25.91
N THR A 96 20.16 3.33 26.85
CA THR A 96 20.57 3.09 28.24
C THR A 96 19.66 2.08 28.94
N GLN A 97 18.37 2.09 28.62
CA GLN A 97 17.37 1.22 29.21
C GLN A 97 16.29 0.89 28.19
N CYS A 98 15.88 -0.38 28.19
CA CYS A 98 14.77 -0.88 27.39
C CYS A 98 13.67 -1.33 28.35
N LEU A 99 12.47 -0.80 28.16
CA LEU A 99 11.28 -1.21 28.90
C LEU A 99 10.40 -2.05 27.97
N ASP A 100 9.78 -3.08 28.54
CA ASP A 100 8.78 -3.84 27.82
C ASP A 100 7.43 -3.11 27.89
N ALA A 101 6.69 -3.11 26.78
CA ALA A 101 5.42 -2.42 26.63
C ALA A 101 4.39 -3.35 25.97
N PRO A 102 3.98 -4.42 26.68
CA PRO A 102 3.01 -5.36 26.15
C PRO A 102 1.65 -4.67 25.95
N GLY A 103 1.06 -4.83 24.76
CA GLY A 103 -0.24 -4.23 24.46
C GLY A 103 -0.21 -2.73 24.14
N LEU A 104 0.97 -2.16 23.85
CA LEU A 104 1.06 -0.83 23.27
C LEU A 104 0.35 -0.82 21.91
N MET A 105 -0.57 0.12 21.72
CA MET A 105 -1.32 0.25 20.48
C MET A 105 -0.45 0.91 19.40
N GLU A 106 -0.30 0.24 18.25
CA GLU A 106 0.45 0.75 17.09
C GLU A 106 -0.42 1.67 16.20
N ASP A 107 -0.98 2.74 16.79
CA ASP A 107 -1.80 3.70 16.05
C ASP A 107 -1.11 5.07 15.95
N PHE A 108 -0.92 5.55 14.72
CA PHE A 108 -0.31 6.83 14.39
C PHE A 108 -1.03 8.04 15.01
N TYR A 109 -2.33 7.92 15.26
CA TYR A 109 -3.15 9.02 15.76
C TYR A 109 -3.25 9.07 17.29
N THR A 110 -2.61 8.13 17.99
CA THR A 110 -2.66 8.03 19.45
C THR A 110 -1.36 8.52 20.09
N ASN A 111 -1.46 9.13 21.27
CA ASN A 111 -0.30 9.50 22.07
C ASN A 111 -0.26 8.69 23.37
N ASN A 112 0.29 7.48 23.28
CA ASN A 112 0.21 6.51 24.36
C ASN A 112 1.27 6.71 25.45
N MET A 113 2.09 7.76 25.39
CA MET A 113 3.12 8.01 26.40
C MET A 113 3.37 9.50 26.60
N ASP A 114 3.63 9.90 27.85
CA ASP A 114 4.15 11.23 28.16
C ASP A 114 5.11 11.23 29.36
N TRP A 115 6.05 12.18 29.39
CA TRP A 115 7.11 12.26 30.39
C TRP A 115 6.99 13.54 31.22
N SER A 116 6.73 13.39 32.52
CA SER A 116 6.69 14.50 33.47
C SER A 116 8.07 15.09 33.76
N HIS A 117 8.06 16.35 34.20
CA HIS A 117 9.26 17.04 34.70
C HIS A 117 9.90 16.38 35.94
N ASN A 118 9.16 15.54 36.66
CA ASN A 118 9.64 14.82 37.85
C ASN A 118 10.37 13.51 37.51
N GLY A 119 10.55 13.19 36.23
CA GLY A 119 11.16 11.94 35.82
C GLY A 119 10.20 10.75 35.86
N VAL A 120 8.89 10.98 35.90
CA VAL A 120 7.88 9.92 35.80
C VAL A 120 7.31 9.89 34.39
N ILE A 121 7.39 8.72 33.75
CA ILE A 121 6.80 8.44 32.46
C ILE A 121 5.43 7.79 32.69
N ALA A 122 4.40 8.29 32.04
CA ALA A 122 3.10 7.64 31.96
C ALA A 122 2.97 6.93 30.61
N ILE A 123 2.58 5.67 30.60
CA ILE A 123 2.44 4.82 29.41
C ILE A 123 1.08 4.15 29.44
N ALA A 124 0.29 4.32 28.38
CA ALA A 124 -0.96 3.62 28.15
C ALA A 124 -0.69 2.30 27.40
N LEU A 125 -1.04 1.20 28.05
CA LEU A 125 -0.99 -0.17 27.52
C LEU A 125 -2.43 -0.68 27.43
N ALA A 126 -3.01 -0.66 26.23
CA ALA A 126 -4.41 -0.99 25.96
C ALA A 126 -5.41 -0.21 26.86
N ASP A 127 -6.00 -0.89 27.84
CA ASP A 127 -7.00 -0.34 28.78
C ASP A 127 -6.37 0.25 30.05
N THR A 128 -5.06 0.05 30.26
CA THR A 128 -4.38 0.32 31.53
C THR A 128 -3.27 1.37 31.36
N VAL A 129 -3.18 2.32 32.29
CA VAL A 129 -2.12 3.32 32.35
C VAL A 129 -1.14 2.96 33.46
N PHE A 130 0.12 2.83 33.08
CA PHE A 130 1.25 2.59 33.97
C PHE A 130 2.09 3.85 34.16
N LEU A 131 2.62 4.03 35.35
CA LEU A 131 3.61 5.03 35.69
C LEU A 131 4.95 4.33 35.91
N TRP A 132 5.99 4.84 35.27
CA TRP A 132 7.35 4.38 35.46
C TRP A 132 8.23 5.55 35.90
N ASN A 133 8.89 5.41 37.04
CA ASN A 133 9.75 6.44 37.60
C ASN A 133 11.20 6.21 37.15
N ALA A 134 11.74 7.10 36.31
CA ALA A 134 13.07 7.00 35.74
C ALA A 134 14.21 7.12 36.77
N ASN A 135 13.95 7.75 37.92
CA ASN A 135 14.97 7.93 38.96
C ASN A 135 15.11 6.69 39.86
N THR A 136 14.00 5.98 40.09
CA THR A 136 13.96 4.81 41.01
C THR A 136 13.84 3.47 40.28
N GLY A 137 13.39 3.49 39.03
CA GLY A 137 13.08 2.29 38.24
C GLY A 137 11.74 1.64 38.60
N ASN A 138 10.98 2.20 39.55
CA ASN A 138 9.72 1.62 40.01
C ASN A 138 8.60 1.81 38.97
N SER A 139 7.77 0.77 38.83
CA SER A 139 6.56 0.79 37.99
C SER A 139 5.32 0.62 38.87
N THR A 140 4.28 1.41 38.59
CA THR A 140 3.02 1.42 39.32
C THR A 140 1.86 1.52 38.34
N GLU A 141 0.82 0.70 38.51
CA GLU A 141 -0.44 0.85 37.79
C GLU A 141 -1.21 2.06 38.34
N LEU A 142 -1.55 3.03 37.49
CA LEU A 142 -2.29 4.23 37.90
C LEU A 142 -3.79 4.05 37.76
N PHE A 143 -4.21 3.53 36.61
CA PHE A 143 -5.61 3.47 36.25
C PHE A 143 -5.85 2.36 35.23
N LYS A 144 -6.95 1.64 35.39
CA LYS A 144 -7.42 0.65 34.43
C LYS A 144 -8.86 0.96 34.04
N LEU A 145 -9.10 1.02 32.74
CA LEU A 145 -10.41 1.23 32.16
C LEU A 145 -11.19 -0.10 32.11
N GLY A 146 -12.51 -0.02 31.92
CA GLY A 146 -13.37 -1.21 31.83
C GLY A 146 -13.08 -2.06 30.59
N GLU A 147 -13.54 -3.31 30.62
CA GLU A 147 -13.49 -4.21 29.46
C GLU A 147 -14.17 -3.52 28.25
N ASP A 148 -13.52 -3.56 27.08
CA ASP A 148 -13.90 -2.94 25.80
C ASP A 148 -13.50 -1.47 25.55
N SER A 149 -12.72 -0.85 26.43
CA SER A 149 -12.25 0.53 26.20
C SER A 149 -10.73 0.65 26.24
N VAL A 150 -10.18 1.52 25.39
CA VAL A 150 -8.74 1.72 25.20
C VAL A 150 -8.38 3.17 25.46
N VAL A 151 -7.20 3.40 26.03
CA VAL A 151 -6.65 4.73 26.25
C VAL A 151 -5.94 5.20 24.98
N HIS A 152 -6.31 6.38 24.47
CA HIS A 152 -5.76 6.93 23.23
C HIS A 152 -4.73 8.06 23.43
N SER A 153 -4.75 8.71 24.60
CA SER A 153 -3.85 9.83 24.87
C SER A 153 -3.59 9.97 26.37
N VAL A 154 -2.33 10.18 26.72
CA VAL A 154 -1.90 10.53 28.07
C VAL A 154 -1.05 11.80 28.00
N ARG A 155 -1.23 12.68 28.98
CA ARG A 155 -0.48 13.92 29.09
C ARG A 155 -0.32 14.35 30.54
N TRP A 156 0.89 14.75 30.91
CA TRP A 156 1.21 15.48 32.13
C TRP A 156 0.89 16.96 31.97
N GLU A 157 0.45 17.57 33.06
CA GLU A 157 0.22 19.02 33.14
C GLU A 157 1.54 19.79 33.30
#